data_AF-A0A2K3DFE4-F1
#
_entry.id   AF-A0A2K3DFE4-F1
#
_cell.length_a   1.000
_cell.length_b   1.000
_cell.length_c   1.000
_cell.angle_alpha   90.00
_cell.angle_beta   90.00
_cell.angle_gamma   90.00
#
_symmetry.space_group_name_H-M   'P 1'
#
loop_
_entity.id
_entity.type
_entity.pdbx_description
1 polymer ?
#
loop_
_entity_poly.entity_id
_entity_poly.type
_entity_poly.pdbx_seq_one_letter_code
_entity_poly.pdbx_strand_id
1 'polypeptide(L)'
;MALRLLGAAVVLAAFASAGALQDRLLRAQHTQMLLEAQANPLGAFKEWAQTHSRSYVNDVAEFENRFKVWLENLEYVLAYNARTTSHWLTLNHLADLSTPEYKSKLLGFDNQARVARNKLKTGFRYEDVDAEALPPAIDWRKKNAVAEVKNQGQCGSCWAFATTGSVEGINAIVTGSLVSLSEQELVDCDTEQDKGCSGGLMDYAYAWIIKNKGINTEEDYPYTAMDGQCDVAKMKRRVVTIDSYEDVPENDEVALKKAAAHQPVAVAIEADAKSFQLYGGGVYDDPTCGTSLNHGVLVVGYGKDVTGSGSNYWIVKNSWGAEWGDAGYIRLKMGSTDAEGLCGIAMAPSYPVKTGPNPPTPGPTPGPSPKPGPKPGPKPGPTPPGPVKCDDDNECPNGSTCCCVNEIFNMCFQWGCCPMPKATCCDDHEHCCPADLPVCDTDAGRCLPSAGVFLGSKPWAAKTPAVRRPRSTSLGGMAGRLAQKFMGGGRGFLRRGEPMN
;
A
#
# COMPACT_ATOMS: atom_id res chain seq x y z
N MET A 1 -16.32 28.56 -34.41
CA MET A 1 -16.10 28.47 -32.95
C MET A 1 -17.11 27.55 -32.24
N ALA A 2 -18.39 27.56 -32.62
CA ALA A 2 -19.43 26.68 -32.04
C ALA A 2 -19.20 25.16 -32.22
N LEU A 3 -18.65 24.71 -33.35
CA LEU A 3 -18.44 23.27 -33.62
C LEU A 3 -17.33 22.62 -32.77
N ARG A 4 -16.37 23.40 -32.26
CA ARG A 4 -15.31 22.90 -31.36
C ARG A 4 -15.79 22.76 -29.90
N LEU A 5 -16.79 23.55 -29.49
CA LEU A 5 -17.40 23.48 -28.16
C LEU A 5 -18.35 22.28 -28.01
N LEU A 6 -19.06 21.90 -29.09
CA LEU A 6 -19.91 20.70 -29.12
C LEU A 6 -19.09 19.40 -29.03
N GLY A 7 -17.92 19.33 -29.67
CA GLY A 7 -17.04 18.15 -29.59
C GLY A 7 -16.47 17.91 -28.19
N ALA A 8 -16.08 18.97 -27.48
CA ALA A 8 -15.57 18.86 -26.10
C ALA A 8 -16.67 18.45 -25.10
N ALA A 9 -17.90 18.99 -25.26
CA ALA A 9 -19.03 18.67 -24.40
C ALA A 9 -19.53 17.21 -24.57
N VAL A 10 -19.53 16.69 -25.79
CA VAL A 10 -19.93 15.29 -26.07
C VAL A 10 -18.92 14.28 -25.51
N VAL A 11 -17.61 14.60 -25.58
CA VAL A 11 -16.55 13.77 -24.99
C VAL A 11 -16.60 13.79 -23.46
N LEU A 12 -16.83 14.95 -22.84
CA LEU A 12 -17.02 15.07 -21.38
C LEU A 12 -18.26 14.29 -20.88
N ALA A 13 -19.37 14.32 -21.63
CA ALA A 13 -20.58 13.58 -21.28
C ALA A 13 -20.41 12.05 -21.40
N ALA A 14 -19.63 11.58 -22.39
CA ALA A 14 -19.37 10.15 -22.60
C ALA A 14 -18.42 9.53 -21.55
N PHE A 15 -17.49 10.30 -20.99
CA PHE A 15 -16.61 9.81 -19.91
C PHE A 15 -17.25 9.90 -18.52
N ALA A 16 -18.10 10.90 -18.28
CA ALA A 16 -18.85 11.02 -17.04
C ALA A 16 -19.95 9.94 -16.88
N SER A 17 -20.53 9.47 -17.99
CA SER A 17 -21.54 8.41 -18.00
C SER A 17 -20.97 7.02 -17.67
N ALA A 18 -19.70 6.75 -17.99
CA ALA A 18 -19.06 5.46 -17.72
C ALA A 18 -18.77 5.25 -16.22
N GLY A 19 -18.25 6.26 -15.53
CA GLY A 19 -17.87 6.15 -14.11
C GLY A 19 -19.05 5.93 -13.16
N ALA A 20 -20.19 6.58 -13.42
CA ALA A 20 -21.36 6.41 -12.57
C ALA A 20 -22.23 5.21 -12.92
N LEU A 21 -22.23 4.76 -14.17
CA LEU A 21 -22.79 3.46 -14.52
C LEU A 21 -22.00 2.34 -13.83
N GLN A 22 -20.67 2.46 -13.81
CA GLN A 22 -19.79 1.55 -13.09
C GLN A 22 -20.08 1.52 -11.59
N ASP A 23 -20.23 2.68 -10.93
CA ASP A 23 -20.56 2.75 -9.50
C ASP A 23 -21.94 2.13 -9.18
N ARG A 24 -22.95 2.34 -10.04
CA ARG A 24 -24.27 1.68 -9.89
C ARG A 24 -24.19 0.16 -10.07
N LEU A 25 -23.41 -0.31 -11.03
CA LEU A 25 -23.20 -1.75 -11.25
C LEU A 25 -22.46 -2.38 -10.07
N LEU A 26 -21.39 -1.74 -9.60
CA LEU A 26 -20.65 -2.17 -8.40
C LEU A 26 -21.57 -2.21 -7.19
N ARG A 27 -22.36 -1.16 -6.95
CA ARG A 27 -23.34 -1.15 -5.85
C ARG A 27 -24.34 -2.29 -5.95
N ALA A 28 -24.86 -2.59 -7.15
CA ALA A 28 -25.82 -3.68 -7.35
C ALA A 28 -25.17 -5.05 -7.07
N GLN A 29 -23.95 -5.27 -7.57
CA GLN A 29 -23.17 -6.49 -7.29
C GLN A 29 -22.92 -6.67 -5.79
N HIS A 30 -22.50 -5.61 -5.09
CA HIS A 30 -22.29 -5.65 -3.65
C HIS A 30 -23.59 -5.86 -2.87
N THR A 31 -24.70 -5.27 -3.32
CA THR A 31 -26.01 -5.51 -2.70
C THR A 31 -26.38 -6.99 -2.76
N GLN A 32 -26.14 -7.66 -3.89
CA GLN A 32 -26.38 -9.09 -4.04
C GLN A 32 -25.49 -9.91 -3.09
N MET A 33 -24.18 -9.60 -3.03
CA MET A 33 -23.26 -10.28 -2.11
C MET A 33 -23.68 -10.14 -0.64
N LEU A 34 -24.17 -8.96 -0.23
CA LEU A 34 -24.64 -8.73 1.13
C LEU A 34 -25.90 -9.54 1.47
N LEU A 35 -26.82 -9.73 0.52
CA LEU A 35 -28.01 -10.56 0.70
C LEU A 35 -27.66 -12.05 0.80
N GLU A 36 -26.70 -12.51 0.00
CA GLU A 36 -26.16 -13.87 0.07
C GLU A 36 -25.44 -14.12 1.40
N ALA A 37 -24.65 -13.14 1.85
CA ALA A 37 -24.02 -13.14 3.16
C ALA A 37 -25.06 -13.19 4.30
N GLN A 38 -26.19 -12.49 4.17
CA GLN A 38 -27.26 -12.56 5.16
C GLN A 38 -27.91 -13.96 5.21
N ALA A 39 -28.04 -14.63 4.06
CA ALA A 39 -28.66 -15.95 3.97
C ALA A 39 -27.77 -17.09 4.50
N ASN A 40 -26.45 -17.00 4.31
CA ASN A 40 -25.48 -17.95 4.85
C ASN A 40 -24.23 -17.25 5.43
N PRO A 41 -24.34 -16.66 6.63
CA PRO A 41 -23.28 -15.78 7.14
C PRO A 41 -21.96 -16.49 7.40
N LEU A 42 -21.99 -17.72 7.91
CA LEU A 42 -20.76 -18.48 8.19
C LEU A 42 -20.02 -18.87 6.91
N GLY A 43 -20.76 -19.26 5.86
CA GLY A 43 -20.16 -19.54 4.56
C GLY A 43 -19.53 -18.29 3.95
N ALA A 44 -20.28 -17.19 3.92
CA ALA A 44 -19.81 -15.92 3.38
C ALA A 44 -18.62 -15.35 4.16
N PHE A 45 -18.57 -15.48 5.49
CA PHE A 45 -17.41 -15.06 6.28
C PHE A 45 -16.15 -15.86 5.93
N LYS A 46 -16.27 -17.18 5.71
CA LYS A 46 -15.13 -18.02 5.31
C LYS A 46 -14.60 -17.64 3.93
N GLU A 47 -15.50 -17.39 2.99
CA GLU A 47 -15.13 -16.91 1.65
C GLU A 47 -14.51 -15.51 1.71
N TRP A 48 -15.12 -14.58 2.45
CA TRP A 48 -14.58 -13.25 2.71
C TRP A 48 -13.18 -13.32 3.32
N ALA A 49 -12.96 -14.21 4.29
CA ALA A 49 -11.66 -14.39 4.92
C ALA A 49 -10.61 -14.89 3.90
N GLN A 50 -10.97 -15.83 3.03
CA GLN A 50 -10.09 -16.31 1.96
C GLN A 50 -9.74 -15.19 0.96
N THR A 51 -10.74 -14.45 0.47
CA THR A 51 -10.56 -13.33 -0.47
C THR A 51 -9.61 -12.27 0.07
N HIS A 52 -9.69 -11.97 1.37
CA HIS A 52 -8.87 -10.95 2.03
C HIS A 52 -7.63 -11.54 2.73
N SER A 53 -7.24 -12.78 2.39
CA SER A 53 -6.06 -13.45 2.95
C SER A 53 -6.00 -13.49 4.49
N ARG A 54 -7.16 -13.62 5.14
CA ARG A 54 -7.31 -13.76 6.59
C ARG A 54 -7.27 -15.25 6.99
N SER A 55 -6.52 -15.57 8.04
CA SER A 55 -6.42 -16.94 8.56
C SER A 55 -6.62 -16.97 10.08
N TYR A 56 -7.56 -17.81 10.52
CA TYR A 56 -7.91 -18.03 11.94
C TYR A 56 -7.83 -19.51 12.33
N VAL A 57 -7.19 -20.35 11.49
CA VAL A 57 -7.30 -21.82 11.54
C VAL A 57 -6.90 -22.43 12.89
N ASN A 58 -5.98 -21.78 13.61
CA ASN A 58 -5.43 -22.29 14.87
C ASN A 58 -5.92 -21.52 16.10
N ASP A 59 -6.87 -20.61 15.94
CA ASP A 59 -7.40 -19.78 17.03
C ASP A 59 -8.93 -19.66 16.92
N VAL A 60 -9.60 -20.59 17.60
CA VAL A 60 -11.07 -20.66 17.61
C VAL A 60 -11.67 -19.41 18.25
N ALA A 61 -11.03 -18.89 19.30
CA ALA A 61 -11.52 -17.70 20.00
C ALA A 61 -11.42 -16.46 19.09
N GLU A 62 -10.31 -16.30 18.35
CA GLU A 62 -10.17 -15.23 17.36
C GLU A 62 -11.15 -15.41 16.21
N PHE A 63 -11.34 -16.64 15.70
CA PHE A 63 -12.35 -16.90 14.66
C PHE A 63 -13.76 -16.50 15.12
N GLU A 64 -14.18 -16.92 16.31
CA GLU A 64 -15.49 -16.59 16.87
C GLU A 64 -15.66 -15.07 17.07
N ASN A 65 -14.62 -14.40 17.58
CA ASN A 65 -14.61 -12.96 17.76
C ASN A 65 -14.71 -12.21 16.42
N ARG A 66 -13.86 -12.56 15.44
CA ARG A 66 -13.83 -11.94 14.11
C ARG A 66 -15.13 -12.18 13.35
N PHE A 67 -15.69 -13.40 13.44
CA PHE A 67 -16.98 -13.72 12.84
C PHE A 67 -18.11 -12.88 13.46
N LYS A 68 -18.14 -12.74 14.79
CA LYS A 68 -19.12 -11.90 15.48
C LYS A 68 -19.02 -10.44 15.03
N VAL A 69 -17.83 -9.86 15.01
CA VAL A 69 -17.62 -8.48 14.56
C VAL A 69 -18.03 -8.31 13.09
N TRP A 70 -17.68 -9.26 12.25
CA TRP A 70 -18.06 -9.26 10.84
C TRP A 70 -19.59 -9.32 10.65
N LEU A 71 -20.31 -10.11 11.46
CA LEU A 71 -21.78 -10.12 11.47
C LEU A 71 -22.36 -8.76 11.88
N GLU A 72 -21.84 -8.14 12.94
CA GLU A 72 -22.27 -6.81 13.38
C GLU A 72 -22.01 -5.73 12.30
N ASN A 73 -20.97 -5.92 11.49
CA ASN A 73 -20.65 -5.06 10.35
C ASN A 73 -21.58 -5.35 9.16
N LEU A 74 -21.91 -6.60 8.87
CA LEU A 74 -22.90 -6.98 7.84
C LEU A 74 -24.27 -6.38 8.13
N GLU A 75 -24.78 -6.51 9.37
CA GLU A 75 -26.05 -5.93 9.77
C GLU A 75 -26.06 -4.41 9.63
N TYR A 76 -24.97 -3.75 10.05
CA TYR A 76 -24.81 -2.31 9.89
C TYR A 76 -24.83 -1.89 8.42
N VAL A 77 -24.07 -2.58 7.56
CA VAL A 77 -23.99 -2.28 6.12
C VAL A 77 -25.35 -2.44 5.45
N LEU A 78 -26.08 -3.53 5.73
CA LEU A 78 -27.43 -3.76 5.21
C LEU A 78 -28.39 -2.63 5.62
N ALA A 79 -28.43 -2.30 6.91
CA ALA A 79 -29.29 -1.24 7.43
C ALA A 79 -28.93 0.15 6.90
N TYR A 80 -27.63 0.43 6.70
CA TYR A 80 -27.14 1.69 6.16
C TYR A 80 -27.48 1.83 4.67
N ASN A 81 -27.22 0.80 3.87
CA ASN A 81 -27.46 0.81 2.44
C ASN A 81 -28.95 0.90 2.07
N ALA A 82 -29.85 0.47 2.97
CA ALA A 82 -31.29 0.61 2.82
C ALA A 82 -31.80 2.06 2.96
N ARG A 83 -31.05 2.94 3.63
CA ARG A 83 -31.45 4.34 3.90
C ARG A 83 -30.64 5.39 3.13
N THR A 84 -29.44 5.05 2.66
CA THR A 84 -28.53 6.00 2.01
C THR A 84 -28.44 5.76 0.52
N THR A 85 -28.51 6.82 -0.28
CA THR A 85 -28.45 6.75 -1.75
C THR A 85 -27.22 7.40 -2.36
N SER A 86 -26.61 8.39 -1.70
CA SER A 86 -25.43 9.14 -2.19
C SER A 86 -24.16 8.29 -2.28
N HIS A 87 -24.00 7.35 -1.34
CA HIS A 87 -22.91 6.40 -1.27
C HIS A 87 -23.41 5.06 -0.72
N TRP A 88 -22.54 4.06 -0.75
CA TRP A 88 -22.83 2.71 -0.28
C TRP A 88 -21.64 2.14 0.48
N LEU A 89 -21.96 1.29 1.45
CA LEU A 89 -21.02 0.56 2.28
C LEU A 89 -20.86 -0.88 1.80
N THR A 90 -19.74 -1.51 2.17
CA THR A 90 -19.41 -2.88 1.81
C THR A 90 -18.63 -3.58 2.93
N LEU A 91 -18.53 -4.90 2.83
CA LEU A 91 -17.67 -5.71 3.68
C LEU A 91 -16.26 -5.78 3.09
N ASN A 92 -15.56 -4.64 3.11
CA ASN A 92 -14.17 -4.55 2.66
C ASN A 92 -13.22 -5.33 3.59
N HIS A 93 -11.91 -5.28 3.32
CA HIS A 93 -10.89 -6.00 4.10
C HIS A 93 -10.80 -5.63 5.60
N LEU A 94 -11.47 -4.57 6.05
CA LEU A 94 -11.56 -4.13 7.46
C LEU A 94 -12.85 -4.60 8.15
N ALA A 95 -13.68 -5.41 7.49
CA ALA A 95 -14.98 -5.82 8.00
C ALA A 95 -14.92 -6.77 9.21
N ASP A 96 -13.76 -7.33 9.54
CA ASP A 96 -13.51 -8.12 10.75
C ASP A 96 -12.99 -7.29 11.93
N LEU A 97 -12.82 -5.98 11.76
CA LEU A 97 -12.40 -5.08 12.82
C LEU A 97 -13.60 -4.37 13.44
N SER A 98 -13.64 -4.34 14.77
CA SER A 98 -14.59 -3.50 15.49
C SER A 98 -14.19 -2.04 15.37
N THR A 99 -15.14 -1.14 15.61
CA THR A 99 -14.89 0.30 15.55
C THR A 99 -13.73 0.73 16.48
N PRO A 100 -13.64 0.29 17.75
CA PRO A 100 -12.49 0.60 18.60
C PRO A 100 -11.15 0.03 18.08
N GLU A 101 -11.15 -1.17 17.50
CA GLU A 101 -9.93 -1.79 16.97
C GLU A 101 -9.37 -1.03 15.77
N TYR A 102 -10.18 -0.64 14.79
CA TYR A 102 -9.62 0.10 13.65
C TYR A 102 -9.21 1.52 14.06
N LYS A 103 -9.98 2.18 14.94
CA LYS A 103 -9.63 3.50 15.47
C LYS A 103 -8.25 3.52 16.12
N SER A 104 -7.94 2.50 16.94
CA SER A 104 -6.67 2.43 17.66
C SER A 104 -5.47 2.05 16.76
N LYS A 105 -5.70 1.53 15.56
CA LYS A 105 -4.64 0.96 14.71
C LYS A 105 -4.37 1.75 13.43
N LEU A 106 -5.37 2.44 12.87
CA LEU A 106 -5.28 3.07 11.55
C LEU A 106 -5.31 4.61 11.61
N LEU A 107 -5.71 5.20 12.74
CA LEU A 107 -5.85 6.64 12.89
C LEU A 107 -4.65 7.20 13.67
N GLY A 108 -3.87 8.09 13.06
CA GLY A 108 -2.61 8.57 13.62
C GLY A 108 -2.26 10.02 13.26
N PHE A 109 -3.23 10.85 12.92
CA PHE A 109 -2.99 12.29 12.80
C PHE A 109 -2.95 12.92 14.20
N ASP A 110 -1.86 13.63 14.53
CA ASP A 110 -1.70 14.29 15.82
C ASP A 110 -2.32 15.70 15.80
N ASN A 111 -3.62 15.78 16.07
CA ASN A 111 -4.34 17.06 16.13
C ASN A 111 -3.88 17.94 17.30
N GLN A 112 -3.31 17.37 18.38
CA GLN A 112 -2.76 18.16 19.49
C GLN A 112 -1.47 18.85 19.05
N ALA A 113 -0.60 18.13 18.34
CA ALA A 113 0.58 18.71 17.71
C ALA A 113 0.20 19.82 16.73
N ARG A 114 -0.86 19.64 15.91
CA ARG A 114 -1.37 20.70 15.01
C ARG A 114 -1.71 21.97 15.76
N VAL A 115 -2.48 21.87 16.85
CA VAL A 115 -2.91 23.05 17.63
C VAL A 115 -1.74 23.70 18.36
N ALA A 116 -0.78 22.90 18.85
CA ALA A 116 0.37 23.40 19.59
C ALA A 116 1.51 23.94 18.70
N ARG A 117 1.51 23.65 17.39
CA ARG A 117 2.62 24.02 16.50
C ARG A 117 2.78 25.53 16.37
N ASN A 118 4.03 25.96 16.24
CA ASN A 118 4.33 27.30 15.74
C ASN A 118 4.12 27.30 14.23
N LYS A 119 2.95 27.73 13.76
CA LYS A 119 2.66 27.84 12.32
C LYS A 119 3.74 28.66 11.63
N LEU A 120 4.25 28.15 10.51
CA LEU A 120 5.09 28.96 9.65
C LEU A 120 4.27 30.15 9.17
N LYS A 121 4.82 31.36 9.29
CA LYS A 121 4.22 32.57 8.73
C LYS A 121 4.53 32.63 7.24
N THR A 122 3.94 31.72 6.47
CA THR A 122 3.98 31.74 5.01
C THR A 122 2.74 32.46 4.49
N GLY A 123 2.86 33.12 3.33
CA GLY A 123 1.67 33.53 2.58
C GLY A 123 0.94 32.30 2.03
N PHE A 124 -0.20 32.53 1.38
CA PHE A 124 -0.88 31.52 0.59
C PHE A 124 -0.68 31.86 -0.89
N ARG A 125 0.22 31.18 -1.59
CA ARG A 125 0.63 31.57 -2.95
C ARG A 125 -0.49 31.57 -3.99
N TYR A 126 -1.60 30.90 -3.69
CA TYR A 126 -2.77 30.82 -4.56
C TYR A 126 -3.89 31.80 -4.15
N GLU A 127 -3.62 32.75 -3.25
CA GLU A 127 -4.62 33.72 -2.75
C GLU A 127 -5.31 34.48 -3.89
N ASP A 128 -4.53 35.00 -4.83
CA ASP A 128 -5.01 35.80 -5.97
C ASP A 128 -5.55 34.96 -7.15
N VAL A 129 -5.56 33.62 -7.05
CA VAL A 129 -6.16 32.77 -8.07
C VAL A 129 -7.67 32.98 -8.09
N ASP A 130 -8.22 33.29 -9.26
CA ASP A 130 -9.67 33.36 -9.46
C ASP A 130 -10.30 31.95 -9.39
N ALA A 131 -11.08 31.70 -8.35
CA ALA A 131 -11.72 30.40 -8.10
C ALA A 131 -12.77 30.04 -9.16
N GLU A 132 -13.38 31.03 -9.82
CA GLU A 132 -14.39 30.84 -10.86
C GLU A 132 -13.74 30.52 -12.21
N ALA A 133 -12.48 30.92 -12.41
CA ALA A 133 -11.68 30.57 -13.59
C ALA A 133 -11.04 29.18 -13.51
N LEU A 134 -11.09 28.51 -12.35
CA LEU A 134 -10.53 27.17 -12.17
C LEU A 134 -11.30 26.13 -13.01
N PRO A 135 -10.63 25.06 -13.49
CA PRO A 135 -11.32 23.98 -14.16
C PRO A 135 -12.41 23.38 -13.27
N PRO A 136 -13.57 22.99 -13.82
CA PRO A 136 -14.68 22.45 -13.04
C PRO A 136 -14.38 21.07 -12.43
N ALA A 137 -13.39 20.36 -12.95
CA ALA A 137 -12.88 19.11 -12.40
C ALA A 137 -11.37 18.97 -12.68
N ILE A 138 -10.65 18.40 -11.74
CA ILE A 138 -9.24 18.03 -11.85
C ILE A 138 -9.05 16.64 -11.26
N ASP A 139 -8.20 15.84 -11.89
CA ASP A 139 -7.79 14.52 -11.42
C ASP A 139 -6.29 14.33 -11.71
N TRP A 140 -5.46 14.47 -10.68
CA TRP A 140 -4.00 14.37 -10.81
C TRP A 140 -3.52 12.97 -11.19
N ARG A 141 -4.35 11.93 -10.98
CA ARG A 141 -4.05 10.55 -11.43
C ARG A 141 -3.92 10.51 -12.96
N LYS A 142 -4.75 11.29 -13.66
CA LYS A 142 -4.72 11.41 -15.13
C LYS A 142 -3.56 12.27 -15.65
N LYS A 143 -2.80 12.89 -14.76
CA LYS A 143 -1.66 13.77 -15.07
C LYS A 143 -0.33 13.19 -14.61
N ASN A 144 -0.27 11.89 -14.28
CA ASN A 144 0.92 11.21 -13.79
C ASN A 144 1.53 11.87 -12.54
N ALA A 145 0.68 12.41 -11.65
CA ALA A 145 1.10 13.12 -10.44
C ALA A 145 0.54 12.50 -9.15
N VAL A 146 0.23 11.20 -9.20
CA VAL A 146 -0.25 10.42 -8.05
C VAL A 146 0.31 9.01 -8.19
N ALA A 147 1.14 8.56 -7.23
CA ALA A 147 1.64 7.19 -7.20
C ALA A 147 0.53 6.18 -6.86
N GLU A 148 0.82 4.90 -6.95
CA GLU A 148 -0.08 3.81 -6.57
C GLU A 148 -0.66 3.96 -5.15
N VAL A 149 -1.84 3.38 -4.94
CA VAL A 149 -2.42 3.30 -3.59
C VAL A 149 -1.59 2.31 -2.78
N LYS A 150 -1.13 2.76 -1.61
CA LYS A 150 -0.37 1.97 -0.65
C LYS A 150 -1.23 1.58 0.56
N ASN A 151 -0.69 0.75 1.44
CA ASN A 151 -1.36 0.28 2.65
C ASN A 151 -0.47 0.53 3.88
N GLN A 152 -0.94 1.38 4.80
CA GLN A 152 -0.24 1.73 6.03
C GLN A 152 -0.23 0.59 7.06
N GLY A 153 -1.06 -0.45 6.89
CA GLY A 153 -1.18 -1.54 7.85
C GLY A 153 -1.73 -1.07 9.20
N GLN A 154 -1.29 -1.73 10.28
CA GLN A 154 -1.72 -1.41 11.66
C GLN A 154 -0.76 -0.43 12.33
N CYS A 155 -0.49 0.69 11.65
CA CYS A 155 0.40 1.75 12.10
C CYS A 155 -0.28 3.11 11.89
N GLY A 156 -0.22 4.00 12.87
CA GLY A 156 -0.74 5.38 12.80
C GLY A 156 0.10 6.31 11.93
N SER A 157 0.64 5.84 10.82
CA SER A 157 1.57 6.56 9.93
C SER A 157 0.87 7.34 8.81
N CYS A 158 -0.45 7.50 8.85
CA CYS A 158 -1.23 8.25 7.83
C CYS A 158 -0.66 9.64 7.52
N TRP A 159 -0.05 10.31 8.50
CA TRP A 159 0.67 11.57 8.32
C TRP A 159 1.85 11.45 7.34
N ALA A 160 2.62 10.36 7.42
CA ALA A 160 3.73 10.09 6.50
C ALA A 160 3.23 9.77 5.08
N PHE A 161 2.12 9.04 4.94
CA PHE A 161 1.49 8.75 3.64
C PHE A 161 0.91 10.00 2.97
N ALA A 162 0.26 10.87 3.74
CA ALA A 162 -0.25 12.14 3.21
C ALA A 162 0.89 13.07 2.76
N THR A 163 1.96 13.15 3.56
CA THR A 163 3.18 13.92 3.24
C THR A 163 3.87 13.39 1.99
N THR A 164 4.21 12.10 1.94
CA THR A 164 4.91 11.51 0.78
C THR A 164 4.06 11.66 -0.47
N GLY A 165 2.76 11.36 -0.42
CA GLY A 165 1.87 11.50 -1.57
C GLY A 165 1.80 12.92 -2.16
N SER A 166 1.88 13.97 -1.33
CA SER A 166 1.92 15.35 -1.82
C SER A 166 3.29 15.72 -2.40
N VAL A 167 4.39 15.20 -1.81
CA VAL A 167 5.77 15.38 -2.30
C VAL A 167 5.98 14.66 -3.64
N GLU A 168 5.48 13.43 -3.77
CA GLU A 168 5.45 12.67 -5.02
C GLU A 168 4.74 13.46 -6.13
N GLY A 169 3.57 14.01 -5.81
CA GLY A 169 2.75 14.79 -6.72
C GLY A 169 3.44 16.04 -7.21
N ILE A 170 3.96 16.88 -6.31
CA ILE A 170 4.66 18.10 -6.73
C ILE A 170 5.97 17.79 -7.46
N ASN A 171 6.65 16.70 -7.09
CA ASN A 171 7.84 16.24 -7.79
C ASN A 171 7.54 15.86 -9.24
N ALA A 172 6.48 15.11 -9.47
CA ALA A 172 6.04 14.74 -10.81
C ALA A 172 5.63 15.97 -11.64
N ILE A 173 4.95 16.95 -11.02
CA ILE A 173 4.54 18.20 -11.69
C ILE A 173 5.75 19.02 -12.14
N VAL A 174 6.77 19.16 -11.29
CA VAL A 174 7.93 20.03 -11.56
C VAL A 174 8.98 19.35 -12.43
N THR A 175 9.22 18.05 -12.21
CA THR A 175 10.32 17.31 -12.86
C THR A 175 9.88 16.42 -14.01
N GLY A 176 8.58 16.13 -14.11
CA GLY A 176 8.02 15.13 -15.03
C GLY A 176 8.24 13.68 -14.58
N SER A 177 8.90 13.44 -13.44
CA SER A 177 9.20 12.10 -12.92
C SER A 177 8.35 11.80 -11.69
N LEU A 178 7.48 10.81 -11.80
CA LEU A 178 6.78 10.24 -10.66
C LEU A 178 7.67 9.20 -9.99
N VAL A 179 7.96 9.38 -8.71
CA VAL A 179 8.87 8.55 -7.91
C VAL A 179 8.11 8.15 -6.66
N SER A 180 7.96 6.85 -6.39
CA SER A 180 7.34 6.35 -5.14
C SER A 180 8.30 6.54 -3.98
N LEU A 181 7.89 7.30 -2.95
CA LEU A 181 8.74 7.73 -1.83
C LEU A 181 8.53 6.86 -0.58
N SER A 182 9.54 6.81 0.29
CA SER A 182 9.50 6.00 1.51
C SER A 182 8.75 6.69 2.64
N GLU A 183 7.59 6.16 3.01
CA GLU A 183 6.93 6.54 4.27
C GLU A 183 7.71 6.06 5.48
N GLN A 184 8.42 4.92 5.37
CA GLN A 184 9.18 4.34 6.47
C GLN A 184 10.34 5.22 6.92
N GLU A 185 10.99 5.92 5.99
CA GLU A 185 12.06 6.85 6.36
C GLU A 185 11.53 7.96 7.26
N LEU A 186 10.31 8.47 7.02
CA LEU A 186 9.68 9.43 7.93
C LEU A 186 9.33 8.78 9.26
N VAL A 187 8.71 7.60 9.25
CA VAL A 187 8.34 6.86 10.48
C VAL A 187 9.55 6.60 11.37
N ASP A 188 10.69 6.22 10.79
CA ASP A 188 11.88 5.84 11.55
C ASP A 188 12.75 7.04 11.96
N CYS A 189 12.79 8.10 11.15
CA CYS A 189 13.79 9.16 11.29
C CYS A 189 13.22 10.53 11.66
N ASP A 190 11.94 10.80 11.45
CA ASP A 190 11.29 12.03 11.93
C ASP A 190 10.75 11.84 13.35
N THR A 191 11.67 11.81 14.31
CA THR A 191 11.36 11.51 15.71
C THR A 191 11.53 12.71 16.64
N GLU A 192 11.82 13.91 16.11
CA GLU A 192 11.97 15.11 16.94
C GLU A 192 10.61 15.65 17.40
N GLN A 193 9.60 15.57 16.53
CA GLN A 193 8.25 16.08 16.78
C GLN A 193 7.18 15.03 16.50
N ASP A 194 7.32 14.27 15.42
CA ASP A 194 6.46 13.13 15.10
C ASP A 194 6.87 11.86 15.86
N LYS A 195 5.95 10.90 15.93
CA LYS A 195 6.03 9.74 16.84
C LYS A 195 5.80 8.42 16.10
N GLY A 196 6.25 8.32 14.86
CA GLY A 196 6.16 7.10 14.06
C GLY A 196 4.71 6.58 13.97
N CYS A 197 4.50 5.32 14.36
CA CYS A 197 3.18 4.69 14.40
C CYS A 197 2.24 5.22 15.49
N SER A 198 2.75 5.99 16.46
CA SER A 198 1.91 6.68 17.46
C SER A 198 1.35 8.01 16.96
N GLY A 199 1.64 8.35 15.71
CA GLY A 199 1.05 9.48 15.00
C GLY A 199 2.00 10.65 14.77
N GLY A 200 1.53 11.60 13.97
CA GLY A 200 2.33 12.73 13.53
C GLY A 200 1.55 13.76 12.71
N LEU A 201 2.27 14.73 12.15
CA LEU A 201 1.76 15.91 11.48
C LEU A 201 2.53 16.17 10.19
N MET A 202 1.82 16.35 9.07
CA MET A 202 2.43 16.53 7.76
C MET A 202 3.44 17.69 7.69
N ASP A 203 3.19 18.78 8.40
CA ASP A 203 4.09 19.94 8.47
C ASP A 203 5.46 19.62 9.07
N TYR A 204 5.52 18.80 10.12
CA TYR A 204 6.78 18.38 10.73
C TYR A 204 7.55 17.47 9.78
N ALA A 205 6.86 16.55 9.13
CA ALA A 205 7.42 15.73 8.07
C ALA A 205 7.99 16.56 6.90
N TYR A 206 7.30 17.62 6.43
CA TYR A 206 7.87 18.52 5.43
C TYR A 206 9.13 19.23 5.94
N ALA A 207 9.07 19.77 7.17
CA ALA A 207 10.23 20.42 7.79
C ALA A 207 11.42 19.47 7.93
N TRP A 208 11.16 18.20 8.25
CA TRP A 208 12.15 17.15 8.32
C TRP A 208 12.76 16.86 6.96
N ILE A 209 11.96 16.71 5.89
CA ILE A 209 12.46 16.48 4.53
C ILE A 209 13.40 17.62 4.10
N ILE A 210 13.03 18.87 4.39
CA ILE A 210 13.86 20.05 4.11
C ILE A 210 15.18 19.99 4.90
N LYS A 211 15.11 19.70 6.21
CA LYS A 211 16.28 19.60 7.10
C LYS A 211 17.21 18.46 6.69
N ASN A 212 16.65 17.30 6.32
CA ASN A 212 17.40 16.15 5.82
C ASN A 212 17.96 16.39 4.41
N LYS A 213 17.48 17.42 3.70
CA LYS A 213 17.82 17.75 2.31
C LYS A 213 17.35 16.68 1.33
N GLY A 214 16.20 16.06 1.62
CA GLY A 214 15.50 15.13 0.76
C GLY A 214 15.00 13.88 1.48
N ILE A 215 14.39 13.00 0.69
CA ILE A 215 13.78 11.74 1.11
C ILE A 215 14.05 10.65 0.06
N ASN A 216 14.07 9.39 0.47
CA ASN A 216 14.36 8.24 -0.37
C ASN A 216 13.13 7.66 -1.05
N THR A 217 13.39 6.75 -1.97
CA THR A 217 12.36 5.94 -2.62
C THR A 217 11.86 4.84 -1.69
N GLU A 218 10.63 4.38 -1.95
CA GLU A 218 10.07 3.18 -1.32
C GLU A 218 10.96 1.95 -1.56
N GLU A 219 11.59 1.84 -2.74
CA GLU A 219 12.49 0.71 -3.06
C GLU A 219 13.74 0.69 -2.15
N ASP A 220 14.32 1.85 -1.86
CA ASP A 220 15.54 1.95 -1.06
C ASP A 220 15.29 1.81 0.44
N TYR A 221 14.11 2.25 0.90
CA TYR A 221 13.69 2.19 2.29
C TYR A 221 12.24 1.68 2.38
N PRO A 222 12.02 0.36 2.24
CA PRO A 222 10.67 -0.21 2.15
C PRO A 222 9.86 -0.06 3.43
N TYR A 223 8.54 0.07 3.25
CA TYR A 223 7.57 0.14 4.33
C TYR A 223 7.38 -1.19 5.07
N THR A 224 7.34 -1.12 6.39
CA THR A 224 7.28 -2.28 7.30
C THR A 224 6.10 -2.23 8.26
N ALA A 225 5.30 -1.16 8.23
CA ALA A 225 4.12 -0.96 9.08
C ALA A 225 4.38 -1.04 10.59
N MET A 226 5.60 -0.69 11.02
CA MET A 226 5.99 -0.61 12.43
C MET A 226 7.11 0.41 12.61
N ASP A 227 7.34 0.85 13.84
CA ASP A 227 8.48 1.70 14.18
C ASP A 227 9.79 0.91 14.02
N GLY A 228 10.72 1.47 13.27
CA GLY A 228 12.07 0.96 13.08
C GLY A 228 13.13 1.87 13.70
N GLN A 229 14.40 1.49 13.51
CA GLN A 229 15.52 2.37 13.80
C GLN A 229 15.90 3.11 12.53
N CYS A 230 16.08 4.43 12.65
CA CYS A 230 16.52 5.26 11.54
C CYS A 230 17.83 4.76 10.90
N ASP A 231 17.76 4.31 9.64
CA ASP A 231 18.93 3.89 8.87
C ASP A 231 19.65 5.11 8.26
N VAL A 232 20.59 5.66 9.03
CA VAL A 232 21.41 6.81 8.65
C VAL A 232 22.28 6.58 7.40
N ALA A 233 22.50 5.33 6.98
CA ALA A 233 23.23 5.04 5.75
C ALA A 233 22.32 5.22 4.54
N LYS A 234 21.08 4.73 4.63
CA LYS A 234 20.05 4.93 3.60
C LYS A 234 19.66 6.41 3.48
N MET A 235 19.51 7.13 4.59
CA MET A 235 19.18 8.57 4.61
C MET A 235 20.08 9.46 3.75
N LYS A 236 21.31 9.02 3.43
CA LYS A 236 22.26 9.81 2.63
C LYS A 236 21.92 9.84 1.14
N ARG A 237 21.00 8.99 0.67
CA ARG A 237 20.61 8.93 -0.74
C ARG A 237 19.84 10.19 -1.17
N ARG A 238 18.76 10.58 -0.49
CA ARG A 238 18.04 11.86 -0.72
C ARG A 238 17.63 12.05 -2.17
N VAL A 239 16.69 11.22 -2.62
CA VAL A 239 16.30 11.11 -4.03
C VAL A 239 15.39 12.26 -4.47
N VAL A 240 14.47 12.69 -3.61
CA VAL A 240 13.55 13.81 -3.88
C VAL A 240 13.69 14.89 -2.83
N THR A 241 13.64 16.15 -3.26
CA THR A 241 13.72 17.33 -2.39
C THR A 241 12.54 18.27 -2.59
N ILE A 242 12.23 19.04 -1.54
CA ILE A 242 11.29 20.16 -1.54
C ILE A 242 12.01 21.40 -0.99
N ASP A 243 11.56 22.57 -1.41
CA ASP A 243 12.19 23.86 -1.06
C ASP A 243 11.57 24.46 0.21
N SER A 244 10.26 24.33 0.36
CA SER A 244 9.48 24.77 1.52
C SER A 244 8.14 24.02 1.58
N TYR A 245 7.23 24.45 2.45
CA TYR A 245 5.83 24.03 2.45
C TYR A 245 4.95 25.23 2.86
N GLU A 246 3.67 25.17 2.53
CA GLU A 246 2.68 26.20 2.85
C GLU A 246 1.41 25.55 3.41
N ASP A 247 0.79 26.23 4.37
CA ASP A 247 -0.57 25.93 4.83
C ASP A 247 -1.60 26.60 3.92
N VAL A 248 -2.68 25.89 3.62
CA VAL A 248 -3.89 26.49 3.07
C VAL A 248 -4.64 27.20 4.20
N PRO A 249 -5.27 28.36 3.96
CA PRO A 249 -6.19 28.99 4.90
C PRO A 249 -7.18 27.98 5.51
N GLU A 250 -7.20 27.90 6.84
CA GLU A 250 -8.08 26.95 7.55
C GLU A 250 -9.55 27.33 7.34
N ASN A 251 -10.40 26.30 7.25
CA ASN A 251 -11.85 26.42 7.11
C ASN A 251 -12.28 27.17 5.83
N ASP A 252 -11.51 26.99 4.76
CA ASP A 252 -11.77 27.60 3.45
C ASP A 252 -11.65 26.56 2.33
N GLU A 253 -12.79 25.92 1.98
CA GLU A 253 -12.85 24.98 0.84
C GLU A 253 -12.51 25.66 -0.50
N VAL A 254 -12.69 26.98 -0.62
CA VAL A 254 -12.32 27.72 -1.84
C VAL A 254 -10.81 27.82 -1.95
N ALA A 255 -10.12 28.15 -0.86
CA ALA A 255 -8.66 28.14 -0.82
C ALA A 255 -8.10 26.72 -1.04
N LEU A 256 -8.70 25.70 -0.44
CA LEU A 256 -8.34 24.31 -0.71
C LEU A 256 -8.51 23.95 -2.19
N LYS A 257 -9.59 24.40 -2.82
CA LYS A 257 -9.84 24.17 -4.26
C LYS A 257 -8.77 24.84 -5.12
N LYS A 258 -8.38 26.08 -4.78
CA LYS A 258 -7.29 26.80 -5.45
C LYS A 258 -5.98 26.02 -5.36
N ALA A 259 -5.61 25.51 -4.18
CA ALA A 259 -4.41 24.69 -4.02
C ALA A 259 -4.49 23.35 -4.77
N ALA A 260 -5.60 22.62 -4.61
CA ALA A 260 -5.85 21.33 -5.25
C ALA A 260 -5.86 21.42 -6.78
N ALA A 261 -6.18 22.59 -7.34
CA ALA A 261 -6.11 22.83 -8.78
C ALA A 261 -4.68 22.91 -9.34
N HIS A 262 -3.69 23.14 -8.48
CA HIS A 262 -2.29 23.31 -8.87
C HIS A 262 -1.40 22.13 -8.49
N GLN A 263 -1.75 21.37 -7.44
CA GLN A 263 -1.04 20.16 -7.01
C GLN A 263 -1.89 19.31 -6.05
N PRO A 264 -1.52 18.04 -5.79
CA PRO A 264 -2.07 17.29 -4.67
C PRO A 264 -1.77 17.96 -3.32
N VAL A 265 -2.76 17.95 -2.41
CA VAL A 265 -2.70 18.62 -1.11
C VAL A 265 -2.92 17.59 0.00
N ALA A 266 -2.01 17.55 0.98
CA ALA A 266 -2.21 16.72 2.15
C ALA A 266 -3.23 17.40 3.08
N VAL A 267 -4.20 16.63 3.56
CA VAL A 267 -5.25 17.13 4.45
C VAL A 267 -5.43 16.17 5.62
N ALA A 268 -6.00 16.65 6.72
CA ALA A 268 -6.50 15.78 7.76
C ALA A 268 -8.03 15.74 7.74
N ILE A 269 -8.60 14.61 8.13
CA ILE A 269 -10.03 14.39 8.28
C ILE A 269 -10.33 13.62 9.58
N GLU A 270 -11.58 13.67 10.03
CA GLU A 270 -12.14 12.68 10.94
C GLU A 270 -12.53 11.43 10.13
N ALA A 271 -11.90 10.29 10.39
CA ALA A 271 -12.14 9.03 9.67
C ALA A 271 -12.63 7.91 10.60
N ASP A 272 -13.27 8.28 11.72
CA ASP A 272 -13.59 7.37 12.81
C ASP A 272 -15.09 6.96 12.87
N ALA A 273 -15.87 7.40 11.89
CA ALA A 273 -17.23 6.92 11.65
C ALA A 273 -17.22 5.48 11.10
N LYS A 274 -18.15 4.63 11.58
CA LYS A 274 -18.29 3.24 11.09
C LYS A 274 -18.63 3.17 9.59
N SER A 275 -19.35 4.16 9.08
CA SER A 275 -19.62 4.32 7.65
C SER A 275 -18.37 4.67 6.83
N PHE A 276 -17.40 5.37 7.43
CA PHE A 276 -16.11 5.62 6.79
C PHE A 276 -15.26 4.34 6.73
N GLN A 277 -15.18 3.58 7.83
CA GLN A 277 -14.50 2.28 7.89
C GLN A 277 -14.96 1.35 6.76
N LEU A 278 -16.28 1.26 6.56
CA LEU A 278 -16.93 0.31 5.65
C LEU A 278 -17.32 0.95 4.30
N TYR A 279 -16.78 2.12 3.96
CA TYR A 279 -17.08 2.78 2.69
C TYR A 279 -16.72 1.88 1.50
N GLY A 280 -17.65 1.76 0.56
CA GLY A 280 -17.51 0.98 -0.68
C GLY A 280 -17.45 1.83 -1.95
N GLY A 281 -18.25 2.90 -2.02
CA GLY A 281 -18.28 3.76 -3.20
C GLY A 281 -19.36 4.84 -3.15
N GLY A 282 -19.47 5.65 -4.20
CA GLY A 282 -20.36 6.83 -4.28
C GLY A 282 -19.79 8.09 -3.63
N VAL A 283 -20.58 9.17 -3.59
CA VAL A 283 -20.18 10.44 -2.95
C VAL A 283 -20.53 10.39 -1.47
N TYR A 284 -19.52 10.28 -0.62
CA TYR A 284 -19.67 10.25 0.83
C TYR A 284 -20.18 11.59 1.35
N ASP A 285 -21.30 11.52 2.07
CA ASP A 285 -22.08 12.66 2.58
C ASP A 285 -22.75 12.24 3.90
N ASP A 286 -21.99 11.56 4.77
CA ASP A 286 -22.50 11.15 6.08
C ASP A 286 -22.34 12.32 7.08
N PRO A 287 -23.44 12.92 7.56
CA PRO A 287 -23.38 14.06 8.48
C PRO A 287 -22.87 13.67 9.88
N THR A 288 -22.71 12.37 10.16
CA THR A 288 -22.10 11.90 11.42
C THR A 288 -20.58 11.98 11.41
N CYS A 289 -19.96 12.28 10.26
CA CYS A 289 -18.54 12.57 10.15
C CYS A 289 -18.25 13.96 10.73
N GLY A 290 -17.71 14.01 11.95
CA GLY A 290 -17.42 15.24 12.67
C GLY A 290 -16.14 15.93 12.21
N THR A 291 -15.53 16.72 13.10
CA THR A 291 -14.36 17.56 12.83
C THR A 291 -13.18 17.29 13.78
N SER A 292 -13.22 16.18 14.51
CA SER A 292 -12.17 15.68 15.40
C SER A 292 -11.08 14.96 14.60
N LEU A 293 -10.29 15.73 13.86
CA LEU A 293 -9.24 15.25 12.95
C LEU A 293 -8.37 14.17 13.59
N ASN A 294 -8.24 13.02 12.91
CA ASN A 294 -7.48 11.86 13.40
C ASN A 294 -6.82 11.04 12.28
N HIS A 295 -7.01 11.41 11.01
CA HIS A 295 -6.44 10.70 9.87
C HIS A 295 -5.91 11.64 8.79
N GLY A 296 -4.69 11.39 8.31
CA GLY A 296 -4.06 12.11 7.20
C GLY A 296 -4.37 11.43 5.86
N VAL A 297 -4.79 12.21 4.87
CA VAL A 297 -5.13 11.75 3.52
C VAL A 297 -4.68 12.75 2.47
N LEU A 298 -4.79 12.40 1.19
CA LEU A 298 -4.32 13.25 0.09
C LEU A 298 -5.46 13.64 -0.85
N VAL A 299 -5.76 14.93 -0.97
CA VAL A 299 -6.63 15.45 -2.03
C VAL A 299 -5.87 15.42 -3.34
N VAL A 300 -6.35 14.61 -4.28
CA VAL A 300 -5.74 14.43 -5.63
C VAL A 300 -6.60 15.01 -6.74
N GLY A 301 -7.67 15.72 -6.39
CA GLY A 301 -8.56 16.31 -7.36
C GLY A 301 -9.92 16.66 -6.78
N TYR A 302 -10.80 17.10 -7.67
CA TYR A 302 -12.19 17.41 -7.37
C TYR A 302 -13.03 17.30 -8.64
N GLY A 303 -14.34 17.18 -8.50
CA GLY A 303 -15.26 17.13 -9.61
C GLY A 303 -16.71 17.31 -9.19
N LYS A 304 -17.62 16.97 -10.11
CA LYS A 304 -19.06 17.02 -9.89
C LYS A 304 -19.69 15.70 -10.28
N ASP A 305 -20.57 15.17 -9.44
CA ASP A 305 -21.33 13.97 -9.72
C ASP A 305 -22.54 14.32 -10.60
N VAL A 306 -22.36 14.25 -11.91
CA VAL A 306 -23.38 14.62 -12.91
C VAL A 306 -24.44 13.54 -13.16
N THR A 307 -24.40 12.45 -12.40
CA THR A 307 -25.10 11.18 -12.70
C THR A 307 -25.70 10.50 -11.46
N GLY A 308 -25.29 10.92 -10.27
CA GLY A 308 -25.85 10.54 -8.98
C GLY A 308 -26.45 11.74 -8.25
N SER A 309 -25.82 12.19 -7.16
CA SER A 309 -26.39 13.20 -6.25
C SER A 309 -26.39 14.62 -6.80
N GLY A 310 -25.71 14.90 -7.91
CA GLY A 310 -25.49 16.27 -8.40
C GLY A 310 -24.41 17.04 -7.63
N SER A 311 -23.84 16.44 -6.57
CA SER A 311 -22.95 17.11 -5.63
C SER A 311 -21.54 17.27 -6.20
N ASN A 312 -20.88 18.36 -5.82
CA ASN A 312 -19.45 18.47 -6.00
C ASN A 312 -18.73 17.55 -5.00
N TYR A 313 -17.55 17.06 -5.36
CA TYR A 313 -16.75 16.19 -4.49
C TYR A 313 -15.26 16.43 -4.62
N TRP A 314 -14.54 16.17 -3.55
CA TRP A 314 -13.10 15.94 -3.51
C TRP A 314 -12.79 14.50 -3.94
N ILE A 315 -11.69 14.30 -4.66
CA ILE A 315 -11.12 12.96 -4.90
C ILE A 315 -9.98 12.81 -3.90
N VAL A 316 -10.15 11.90 -2.94
CA VAL A 316 -9.21 11.75 -1.83
C VAL A 316 -8.58 10.36 -1.90
N LYS A 317 -7.25 10.30 -1.97
CA LYS A 317 -6.45 9.07 -1.88
C LYS A 317 -6.29 8.72 -0.41
N ASN A 318 -6.66 7.50 -0.05
CA ASN A 318 -6.45 6.93 1.28
C ASN A 318 -5.22 6.00 1.29
N SER A 319 -4.79 5.61 2.48
CA SER A 319 -3.61 4.75 2.73
C SER A 319 -4.00 3.38 3.29
N TRP A 320 -5.21 2.88 2.99
CA TRP A 320 -5.72 1.59 3.48
C TRP A 320 -5.75 0.52 2.38
N GLY A 321 -4.92 0.66 1.34
CA GLY A 321 -4.88 -0.27 0.22
C GLY A 321 -6.04 -0.10 -0.77
N ALA A 322 -5.90 -0.73 -1.93
CA ALA A 322 -6.87 -0.62 -3.03
C ALA A 322 -8.20 -1.35 -2.76
N GLU A 323 -8.23 -2.24 -1.77
CA GLU A 323 -9.43 -3.01 -1.38
C GLU A 323 -10.43 -2.20 -0.54
N TRP A 324 -10.08 -0.96 -0.17
CA TRP A 324 -10.98 -0.04 0.54
C TRP A 324 -11.54 1.01 -0.42
N GLY A 325 -12.84 1.30 -0.31
CA GLY A 325 -13.51 2.32 -1.11
C GLY A 325 -13.42 2.09 -2.62
N ASP A 326 -13.36 3.19 -3.37
CA ASP A 326 -13.26 3.20 -4.83
C ASP A 326 -11.79 3.00 -5.26
N ALA A 327 -11.33 1.75 -5.18
CA ALA A 327 -9.94 1.37 -5.47
C ALA A 327 -8.89 2.13 -4.62
N GLY A 328 -9.16 2.33 -3.33
CA GLY A 328 -8.32 3.08 -2.40
C GLY A 328 -8.62 4.57 -2.30
N TYR A 329 -9.65 5.04 -3.01
CA TYR A 329 -10.09 6.43 -3.01
C TYR A 329 -11.46 6.59 -2.39
N ILE A 330 -11.75 7.80 -1.93
CA ILE A 330 -13.09 8.23 -1.55
C ILE A 330 -13.44 9.53 -2.27
N ARG A 331 -14.69 9.60 -2.75
CA ARG A 331 -15.28 10.84 -3.23
C ARG A 331 -16.00 11.50 -2.05
N LEU A 332 -15.37 12.50 -1.43
CA LEU A 332 -15.93 13.20 -0.29
C LEU A 332 -16.72 14.42 -0.78
N LYS A 333 -17.96 14.63 -0.32
CA LYS A 333 -18.74 15.80 -0.74
C LYS A 333 -17.99 17.11 -0.46
N MET A 334 -18.00 17.98 -1.47
CA MET A 334 -17.41 19.32 -1.43
C MET A 334 -18.52 20.37 -1.36
N GLY A 335 -18.26 21.47 -0.66
CA GLY A 335 -19.24 22.52 -0.44
C GLY A 335 -20.21 22.15 0.69
N SER A 336 -19.65 21.74 1.83
CA SER A 336 -20.43 21.56 3.05
C SER A 336 -21.01 22.90 3.50
N THR A 337 -22.07 22.87 4.31
CA THR A 337 -22.55 24.09 4.99
C THR A 337 -21.58 24.57 6.06
N ASP A 338 -20.75 23.67 6.58
CA ASP A 338 -19.77 23.95 7.62
C ASP A 338 -18.46 24.43 6.98
N ALA A 339 -17.86 25.47 7.56
CA ALA A 339 -16.63 26.07 7.02
C ALA A 339 -15.44 25.09 7.07
N GLU A 340 -15.45 24.18 8.04
CA GLU A 340 -14.50 23.10 8.20
C GLU A 340 -14.53 22.08 7.05
N GLY A 341 -15.59 22.07 6.23
CA GLY A 341 -15.85 21.03 5.23
C GLY A 341 -16.29 19.71 5.87
N LEU A 342 -16.84 18.80 5.05
CA LEU A 342 -17.25 17.48 5.55
C LEU A 342 -16.04 16.74 6.14
N CYS A 343 -16.22 16.08 7.28
CA CYS A 343 -15.15 15.41 8.02
C CYS A 343 -13.98 16.34 8.45
N GLY A 344 -14.15 17.67 8.41
CA GLY A 344 -13.10 18.64 8.74
C GLY A 344 -12.00 18.81 7.68
N ILE A 345 -12.24 18.39 6.43
CA ILE A 345 -11.23 18.37 5.36
C ILE A 345 -10.52 19.72 5.11
N ALA A 346 -11.16 20.85 5.40
CA ALA A 346 -10.59 22.19 5.21
C ALA A 346 -9.84 22.72 6.45
N MET A 347 -9.78 21.97 7.55
CA MET A 347 -9.21 22.46 8.82
C MET A 347 -7.68 22.39 8.91
N ALA A 348 -7.06 21.44 8.20
CA ALA A 348 -5.60 21.25 8.23
C ALA A 348 -4.99 20.89 6.86
N PRO A 349 -5.19 21.68 5.80
CA PRO A 349 -4.62 21.39 4.49
C PRO A 349 -3.23 22.02 4.37
N SER A 350 -2.23 21.24 3.96
CA SER A 350 -0.87 21.74 3.70
C SER A 350 -0.20 21.03 2.53
N TYR A 351 0.73 21.72 1.88
CA TYR A 351 1.36 21.20 0.67
C TYR A 351 2.84 21.62 0.56
N PRO A 352 3.70 20.74 -0.01
CA PRO A 352 5.09 21.06 -0.25
C PRO A 352 5.25 22.00 -1.44
N VAL A 353 6.31 22.80 -1.41
CA VAL A 353 6.73 23.69 -2.48
C VAL A 353 8.00 23.15 -3.10
N LYS A 354 8.00 23.04 -4.43
CA LYS A 354 9.19 22.68 -5.21
C LYS A 354 9.25 23.54 -6.46
N THR A 355 10.43 24.05 -6.78
CA THR A 355 10.69 24.98 -7.90
C THR A 355 11.79 24.49 -8.83
N GLY A 356 12.59 23.51 -8.40
CA GLY A 356 13.75 23.02 -9.12
C GLY A 356 13.83 21.49 -9.26
N PRO A 357 14.82 21.00 -10.03
CA PRO A 357 15.05 19.57 -10.21
C PRO A 357 15.50 18.90 -8.91
N ASN A 358 15.47 17.56 -8.89
CA ASN A 358 16.06 16.78 -7.81
C ASN A 358 17.59 16.80 -7.85
N PRO A 359 18.26 16.49 -6.72
CA PRO A 359 19.69 16.21 -6.72
C PRO A 359 20.06 15.12 -7.73
N PRO A 360 21.33 15.10 -8.22
CA PRO A 360 21.80 14.00 -9.06
C PRO A 360 21.54 12.67 -8.38
N THR A 361 20.98 11.72 -9.12
CA THR A 361 20.59 10.42 -8.59
C THR A 361 21.81 9.76 -7.93
N PRO A 362 21.72 9.36 -6.64
CA PRO A 362 22.80 8.63 -6.00
C PRO A 362 23.10 7.36 -6.78
N GLY A 363 24.36 6.93 -6.76
CA GLY A 363 24.74 5.62 -7.32
C GLY A 363 23.88 4.49 -6.75
N PRO A 364 23.76 3.35 -7.46
CA PRO A 364 22.97 2.21 -6.99
C PRO A 364 23.38 1.82 -5.58
N THR A 365 22.38 1.50 -4.74
CA THR A 365 22.56 1.08 -3.36
C THR A 365 23.56 -0.07 -3.36
N PRO A 366 24.65 -0.03 -2.55
CA PRO A 366 25.44 -1.21 -2.33
C PRO A 366 24.48 -2.28 -1.81
N GLY A 367 24.18 -3.29 -2.63
CA GLY A 367 23.42 -4.44 -2.19
C GLY A 367 24.07 -5.02 -0.92
N PRO A 368 23.32 -5.77 -0.10
CA PRO A 368 23.87 -6.37 1.11
C PRO A 368 25.21 -7.04 0.78
N SER A 369 26.28 -6.53 1.41
CA SER A 369 27.61 -7.11 1.24
C SER A 369 27.52 -8.59 1.58
N PRO A 370 28.00 -9.50 0.71
CA PRO A 370 28.11 -10.90 1.07
C PRO A 370 28.91 -10.99 2.38
N LYS A 371 28.38 -11.70 3.38
CA LYS A 371 29.14 -12.06 4.59
C LYS A 371 30.52 -12.56 4.15
N PRO A 372 31.62 -12.23 4.86
CA PRO A 372 32.95 -12.68 4.50
C PRO A 372 32.98 -14.20 4.38
N GLY A 373 32.97 -14.70 3.14
CA GLY A 373 33.23 -16.09 2.85
C GLY A 373 34.69 -16.42 3.18
N PRO A 374 35.02 -17.69 3.46
CA PRO A 374 36.41 -18.10 3.62
C PRO A 374 37.21 -17.75 2.36
N LYS A 375 38.52 -17.48 2.53
CA LYS A 375 39.46 -17.05 1.48
C LYS A 375 39.28 -17.81 0.15
N PRO A 376 39.41 -17.15 -1.01
CA PRO A 376 39.24 -17.81 -2.31
C PRO A 376 40.39 -18.79 -2.58
N GLY A 377 40.03 -20.06 -2.79
CA GLY A 377 40.85 -20.98 -3.57
C GLY A 377 40.81 -20.64 -5.07
N PRO A 378 41.66 -21.26 -5.91
CA PRO A 378 41.81 -20.89 -7.30
C PRO A 378 40.50 -21.10 -8.10
N LYS A 379 40.14 -20.13 -8.93
CA LYS A 379 38.97 -20.17 -9.84
C LYS A 379 39.06 -21.36 -10.83
N PRO A 380 38.02 -22.19 -10.95
CA PRO A 380 37.69 -22.88 -12.18
C PRO A 380 36.88 -21.94 -13.10
N GLY A 381 37.03 -22.10 -14.41
CA GLY A 381 36.30 -21.36 -15.44
C GLY A 381 34.78 -21.63 -15.42
N PRO A 382 34.00 -20.93 -16.26
CA PRO A 382 32.53 -20.96 -16.22
C PRO A 382 32.02 -22.36 -16.57
N THR A 383 31.42 -23.02 -15.58
CA THR A 383 30.66 -24.25 -15.76
C THR A 383 29.34 -23.91 -16.49
N PRO A 384 28.90 -24.72 -17.47
CA PRO A 384 27.59 -24.55 -18.12
C PRO A 384 26.45 -24.52 -17.09
N PRO A 385 25.32 -23.84 -17.36
CA PRO A 385 24.23 -23.76 -16.40
C PRO A 385 23.71 -25.18 -16.10
N GLY A 386 23.79 -25.55 -14.83
CA GLY A 386 23.40 -26.86 -14.33
C GLY A 386 21.87 -27.02 -14.26
N PRO A 387 21.40 -28.21 -13.83
CA PRO A 387 19.99 -28.48 -13.62
C PRO A 387 19.36 -27.50 -12.60
N VAL A 388 18.08 -27.18 -12.79
CA VAL A 388 17.29 -26.30 -11.92
C VAL A 388 16.83 -27.11 -10.70
N LYS A 389 17.30 -26.76 -9.51
CA LYS A 389 16.93 -27.44 -8.26
C LYS A 389 15.49 -27.06 -7.86
N CYS A 390 14.61 -28.05 -7.68
CA CYS A 390 13.23 -27.83 -7.25
C CYS A 390 13.10 -27.90 -5.72
N ASP A 391 13.72 -28.91 -5.12
CA ASP A 391 13.88 -29.08 -3.67
C ASP A 391 15.19 -29.83 -3.38
N ASP A 392 15.39 -30.29 -2.14
CA ASP A 392 16.61 -31.01 -1.74
C ASP A 392 16.83 -32.33 -2.48
N ASP A 393 15.74 -33.00 -2.89
CA ASP A 393 15.73 -34.35 -3.45
C ASP A 393 15.35 -34.36 -4.96
N ASN A 394 14.96 -33.24 -5.59
CA ASN A 394 14.46 -33.18 -6.97
C ASN A 394 15.05 -32.01 -7.78
N GLU A 395 15.34 -32.27 -9.06
CA GLU A 395 15.83 -31.28 -10.01
C GLU A 395 15.22 -31.44 -11.42
N CYS A 396 15.19 -30.34 -12.15
CA CYS A 396 14.75 -30.26 -13.54
C CYS A 396 15.91 -29.93 -14.49
N PRO A 397 15.80 -30.28 -15.79
CA PRO A 397 16.80 -29.89 -16.78
C PRO A 397 17.01 -28.37 -16.83
N ASN A 398 18.20 -27.94 -17.24
CA ASN A 398 18.49 -26.53 -17.45
C ASN A 398 17.47 -25.88 -18.42
N GLY A 399 17.08 -24.64 -18.14
CA GLY A 399 16.05 -23.91 -18.90
C GLY A 399 14.62 -24.33 -18.60
N SER A 400 14.40 -25.19 -17.60
CA SER A 400 13.07 -25.61 -17.14
C SER A 400 12.59 -24.81 -15.93
N THR A 401 11.30 -24.93 -15.62
CA THR A 401 10.69 -24.38 -14.39
C THR A 401 10.12 -25.53 -13.55
N CYS A 402 10.42 -25.52 -12.25
CA CYS A 402 9.88 -26.50 -11.30
C CYS A 402 8.44 -26.13 -10.93
N CYS A 403 7.51 -27.04 -11.18
CA CYS A 403 6.10 -26.89 -10.84
C CYS A 403 5.65 -28.01 -9.92
N CYS A 404 4.84 -27.68 -8.92
CA CYS A 404 4.31 -28.70 -8.03
C CYS A 404 3.20 -29.50 -8.71
N VAL A 405 3.31 -30.83 -8.64
CA VAL A 405 2.34 -31.78 -9.20
C VAL A 405 1.45 -32.35 -8.09
N ASN A 406 1.96 -32.43 -6.85
CA ASN A 406 1.19 -32.90 -5.71
C ASN A 406 1.52 -32.06 -4.48
N GLU A 407 0.57 -31.24 -4.06
CA GLU A 407 0.70 -30.32 -2.94
C GLU A 407 -0.26 -30.74 -1.81
N ILE A 408 0.29 -30.91 -0.61
CA ILE A 408 -0.49 -31.22 0.59
C ILE A 408 0.07 -30.33 1.72
N PHE A 409 -0.77 -29.60 2.43
CA PHE A 409 -0.34 -28.68 3.52
C PHE A 409 0.74 -27.65 3.11
N ASN A 410 0.65 -27.04 1.92
CA ASN A 410 1.66 -26.11 1.36
C ASN A 410 3.08 -26.70 1.24
N MET A 411 3.18 -28.04 1.21
CA MET A 411 4.41 -28.76 0.93
C MET A 411 4.26 -29.50 -0.38
N CYS A 412 5.20 -29.30 -1.29
CA CYS A 412 5.23 -30.03 -2.54
C CYS A 412 5.87 -31.41 -2.33
N PHE A 413 5.12 -32.48 -2.57
CA PHE A 413 5.59 -33.87 -2.44
C PHE A 413 6.07 -34.46 -3.77
N GLN A 414 5.66 -33.85 -4.89
CA GLN A 414 6.05 -34.30 -6.22
C GLN A 414 6.22 -33.11 -7.15
N TRP A 415 7.36 -33.08 -7.84
CA TRP A 415 7.71 -32.01 -8.78
C TRP A 415 7.62 -32.47 -10.23
N GLY A 416 7.20 -31.54 -11.08
CA GLY A 416 7.22 -31.63 -12.53
C GLY A 416 8.04 -30.49 -13.14
N CYS A 417 8.64 -30.77 -14.28
CA CYS A 417 9.48 -29.87 -15.05
C CYS A 417 8.74 -29.35 -16.25
N CYS A 418 8.52 -28.05 -16.26
CA CYS A 418 8.05 -27.32 -17.43
C CYS A 418 9.22 -27.09 -18.39
N PRO A 419 9.08 -27.41 -19.69
CA PRO A 419 10.18 -27.34 -20.66
C PRO A 419 10.54 -25.90 -21.07
N MET A 420 10.22 -24.91 -20.24
CA MET A 420 10.39 -23.49 -20.48
C MET A 420 10.80 -22.78 -19.18
N PRO A 421 11.62 -21.71 -19.27
CA PRO A 421 12.03 -20.95 -18.09
C PRO A 421 10.92 -19.96 -17.67
N LYS A 422 10.80 -19.74 -16.36
CA LYS A 422 9.79 -18.85 -15.75
C LYS A 422 8.36 -19.17 -16.18
N ALA A 423 8.05 -20.46 -16.37
CA ALA A 423 6.71 -20.88 -16.75
C ALA A 423 5.71 -20.67 -15.61
N THR A 424 4.47 -20.33 -15.93
CA THR A 424 3.34 -20.41 -15.00
C THR A 424 2.88 -21.85 -14.88
N CYS A 425 2.84 -22.37 -13.66
CA CYS A 425 2.32 -23.69 -13.35
C CYS A 425 0.79 -23.62 -13.34
N CYS A 426 0.11 -24.40 -14.19
CA CYS A 426 -1.35 -24.44 -14.20
C CYS A 426 -1.91 -25.26 -13.02
N ASP A 427 -3.10 -24.89 -12.57
CA ASP A 427 -3.83 -25.51 -11.45
C ASP A 427 -4.30 -26.95 -11.74
N ASP A 428 -4.23 -27.37 -13.00
CA ASP A 428 -4.49 -28.76 -13.39
C ASP A 428 -3.39 -29.74 -12.93
N HIS A 429 -2.31 -29.23 -12.34
CA HIS A 429 -1.13 -29.97 -11.89
C HIS A 429 -0.40 -30.76 -12.99
N GLU A 430 -0.82 -30.66 -14.25
CA GLU A 430 -0.28 -31.41 -15.40
C GLU A 430 0.42 -30.52 -16.45
N HIS A 431 -0.05 -29.29 -16.65
CA HIS A 431 0.43 -28.41 -17.71
C HIS A 431 1.02 -27.09 -17.20
N CYS A 432 1.67 -26.35 -18.10
CA CYS A 432 2.20 -25.03 -17.82
C CYS A 432 2.27 -24.15 -19.04
N CYS A 433 2.29 -22.85 -18.75
CA CYS A 433 2.26 -21.79 -19.73
C CYS A 433 3.53 -20.93 -19.69
N PRO A 434 3.96 -20.36 -20.82
CA PRO A 434 5.15 -19.52 -20.85
C PRO A 434 4.88 -18.17 -20.15
N ALA A 435 5.94 -17.50 -19.70
CA ALA A 435 5.85 -16.26 -18.93
C ALA A 435 5.10 -15.11 -19.65
N ASP A 436 5.11 -15.10 -20.98
CA ASP A 436 4.44 -14.11 -21.82
C ASP A 436 2.93 -14.37 -21.99
N LEU A 437 2.47 -15.59 -21.69
CA LEU A 437 1.07 -16.01 -21.76
C LEU A 437 0.68 -16.73 -20.46
N PRO A 438 0.67 -16.03 -19.31
CA PRO A 438 0.64 -16.68 -18.01
C PRO A 438 -0.72 -17.28 -17.63
N VAL A 439 -1.79 -17.00 -18.39
CA VAL A 439 -3.16 -17.45 -18.05
C VAL A 439 -3.42 -18.83 -18.65
N CYS A 440 -3.68 -19.82 -17.81
CA CYS A 440 -4.04 -21.18 -18.24
C CYS A 440 -5.55 -21.28 -18.54
N ASP A 441 -5.91 -21.50 -19.80
CA ASP A 441 -7.28 -21.83 -20.23
C ASP A 441 -7.39 -23.36 -20.31
N THR A 442 -7.81 -23.97 -19.19
CA THR A 442 -7.90 -25.44 -19.03
C THR A 442 -8.95 -26.08 -19.92
N ASP A 443 -10.01 -25.35 -20.26
CA ASP A 443 -11.10 -25.86 -21.10
C ASP A 443 -10.69 -25.96 -22.57
N ALA A 444 -9.86 -25.02 -23.04
CA ALA A 444 -9.38 -24.99 -24.42
C ALA A 444 -7.95 -25.52 -24.60
N GLY A 445 -7.27 -25.90 -23.51
CA GLY A 445 -5.91 -26.46 -23.53
C GLY A 445 -4.84 -25.49 -24.05
N ARG A 446 -4.92 -24.22 -23.67
CA ARG A 446 -4.07 -23.15 -24.21
C ARG A 446 -3.70 -22.11 -23.17
N CYS A 447 -2.67 -21.34 -23.50
CA CYS A 447 -2.14 -20.23 -22.74
C CYS A 447 -2.60 -18.91 -23.36
N LEU A 448 -3.12 -18.03 -22.52
CA LEU A 448 -3.64 -16.72 -22.88
C LEU A 448 -2.78 -15.61 -22.25
N PRO A 449 -2.75 -14.41 -22.86
CA PRO A 449 -2.14 -13.25 -22.23
C PRO A 449 -2.93 -12.80 -21.00
N SER A 450 -2.26 -12.05 -20.12
CA SER A 450 -2.94 -11.29 -19.08
C SER A 450 -3.96 -10.30 -19.68
N ALA A 451 -5.03 -10.01 -18.93
CA ALA A 451 -6.08 -9.10 -19.37
C ALA A 451 -5.50 -7.75 -19.85
N GLY A 452 -5.87 -7.32 -21.07
CA GLY A 452 -5.41 -6.07 -21.67
C GLY A 452 -4.16 -6.17 -22.56
N VAL A 453 -3.56 -7.36 -22.72
CA VAL A 453 -2.41 -7.58 -23.60
C VAL A 453 -2.85 -8.31 -24.88
N PHE A 454 -2.60 -7.72 -26.06
CA PHE A 454 -2.91 -8.32 -27.36
C PHE A 454 -1.79 -9.26 -27.86
N LEU A 455 -1.54 -10.35 -27.12
CA LEU A 455 -0.74 -11.48 -27.62
C LEU A 455 -1.68 -12.63 -28.00
N GLY A 456 -1.40 -13.34 -29.10
CA GLY A 456 -2.19 -14.51 -29.50
C GLY A 456 -2.09 -15.67 -28.49
N SER A 457 -2.97 -16.67 -28.61
CA SER A 457 -2.88 -17.87 -27.75
C SER A 457 -1.82 -18.86 -28.24
N LYS A 458 -1.20 -19.61 -27.33
CA LYS A 458 -0.37 -20.80 -27.66
C LYS A 458 -0.90 -22.04 -26.95
N PRO A 459 -0.72 -23.25 -27.48
CA PRO A 459 -0.98 -24.48 -26.73
C PRO A 459 -0.14 -24.51 -25.45
N TRP A 460 -0.71 -25.02 -24.36
CA TRP A 460 0.06 -25.26 -23.14
C TRP A 460 1.05 -26.42 -23.30
N ALA A 461 2.07 -26.49 -22.43
CA ALA A 461 3.05 -27.56 -22.44
C ALA A 461 2.78 -28.54 -21.29
N ALA A 462 2.88 -29.83 -21.54
CA ALA A 462 2.83 -30.85 -20.49
C ALA A 462 4.11 -30.84 -19.65
N LYS A 463 3.96 -31.03 -18.34
CA LYS A 463 5.09 -31.22 -17.41
C LYS A 463 5.72 -32.59 -17.66
N THR A 464 7.04 -32.68 -17.45
CA THR A 464 7.75 -33.97 -17.36
C THR A 464 8.11 -34.25 -15.89
N PRO A 465 8.23 -35.49 -15.42
CA PRO A 465 8.60 -35.75 -14.02
C PRO A 465 9.99 -35.19 -13.67
N ALA A 466 10.14 -34.58 -12.49
CA ALA A 466 11.45 -34.16 -11.99
C ALA A 466 12.35 -35.36 -11.66
N VAL A 467 13.65 -35.19 -11.84
CA VAL A 467 14.64 -36.23 -11.58
C VAL A 467 15.05 -36.19 -10.11
N ARG A 468 15.04 -37.34 -9.44
CA ARG A 468 15.53 -37.45 -8.06
C ARG A 468 17.04 -37.31 -8.00
N ARG A 469 17.51 -36.44 -7.10
CA ARG A 469 18.93 -36.21 -6.83
C ARG A 469 19.49 -37.36 -5.97
N PRO A 470 20.68 -37.89 -6.28
CA PRO A 470 21.30 -38.91 -5.43
C PRO A 470 21.71 -38.31 -4.08
N ARG A 471 21.25 -38.91 -2.97
CA ARG A 471 21.62 -38.49 -1.60
C ARG A 471 23.11 -38.73 -1.35
N SER A 472 23.84 -37.66 -1.04
CA SER A 472 25.23 -37.73 -0.55
C SER A 472 25.24 -38.25 0.89
N THR A 473 25.60 -39.53 1.08
CA THR A 473 25.84 -40.12 2.41
C THR A 473 27.17 -39.63 3.00
N SER A 474 27.14 -38.53 3.75
CA SER A 474 28.25 -38.14 4.64
C SER A 474 28.15 -38.86 5.99
N LEU A 475 28.55 -40.14 6.02
CA LEU A 475 28.89 -40.84 7.27
C LEU A 475 30.23 -40.30 7.79
N GLY A 476 30.20 -39.33 8.70
CA GLY A 476 31.41 -38.75 9.27
C GLY A 476 31.15 -37.62 10.25
N GLY A 477 30.30 -37.83 11.26
CA GLY A 477 29.90 -36.74 12.15
C GLY A 477 29.21 -37.14 13.45
N MET A 478 29.51 -38.32 14.03
CA MET A 478 29.00 -38.70 15.35
C MET A 478 30.01 -39.48 16.22
N ALA A 479 31.31 -39.24 16.04
CA ALA A 479 32.36 -39.81 16.90
C ALA A 479 33.48 -38.78 17.17
N GLY A 480 33.12 -37.61 17.71
CA GLY A 480 34.11 -36.55 17.98
C GLY A 480 33.68 -35.47 18.98
N ARG A 481 32.57 -35.66 19.71
CA ARG A 481 32.10 -34.71 20.74
C ARG A 481 31.93 -35.40 22.09
N LEU A 482 33.02 -35.93 22.64
CA LEU A 482 33.08 -36.39 24.03
C LEU A 482 34.47 -36.28 24.67
N ALA A 483 35.37 -35.47 24.12
CA ALA A 483 36.70 -35.24 24.71
C ALA A 483 37.15 -33.79 24.52
N GLN A 484 36.43 -32.84 25.13
CA GLN A 484 36.94 -31.49 25.40
C GLN A 484 36.05 -30.80 26.44
N LYS A 485 35.97 -31.42 27.63
CA LYS A 485 35.39 -30.78 28.82
C LYS A 485 36.20 -31.15 30.07
N PHE A 486 37.52 -31.04 29.98
CA PHE A 486 38.45 -30.99 31.11
C PHE A 486 39.65 -30.15 30.67
N MET A 487 39.57 -28.84 30.88
CA MET A 487 40.70 -27.92 31.14
C MET A 487 40.11 -26.51 31.31
N GLY A 488 39.67 -26.22 32.53
CA GLY A 488 39.28 -24.87 32.97
C GLY A 488 39.84 -24.65 34.37
N GLY A 489 40.98 -23.95 34.45
CA GLY A 489 41.64 -23.61 35.71
C GLY A 489 42.80 -22.67 35.44
N GLY A 490 42.51 -21.37 35.41
CA GLY A 490 43.44 -20.30 35.09
C GLY A 490 44.57 -20.14 36.11
N ARG A 491 45.71 -19.62 35.64
CA ARG A 491 46.82 -19.15 36.48
C ARG A 491 46.65 -17.66 36.78
N GLY A 492 46.96 -17.29 38.03
CA GLY A 492 47.73 -16.08 38.30
C GLY A 492 47.10 -15.11 39.30
N PHE A 493 47.42 -15.26 40.59
CA PHE A 493 47.65 -14.11 41.46
C PHE A 493 48.78 -14.42 42.45
N LEU A 494 49.81 -13.57 42.41
CA LEU A 494 50.97 -13.56 43.28
C LEU A 494 50.60 -12.92 44.62
N ARG A 495 50.99 -13.54 45.75
CA ARG A 495 51.43 -12.82 46.96
C ARG A 495 52.29 -13.72 47.86
N ARG A 496 53.44 -13.17 48.27
CA ARG A 496 54.45 -13.74 49.18
C ARG A 496 53.98 -13.70 50.63
N GLY A 497 54.47 -14.64 51.45
CA GLY A 497 54.52 -14.53 52.90
C GLY A 497 54.55 -15.88 53.64
N GLU A 498 55.75 -16.48 53.77
CA GLU A 498 56.11 -17.55 54.74
C GLU A 498 56.27 -17.00 56.18
N PRO A 499 56.57 -17.80 57.24
CA PRO A 499 55.98 -19.09 57.64
C PRO A 499 55.83 -19.25 59.20
N MET A 500 55.38 -20.44 59.63
CA MET A 500 55.54 -21.12 60.94
C MET A 500 55.03 -20.46 62.24
N ASN A 501 53.95 -21.00 62.80
CA ASN A 501 53.96 -22.02 63.87
C ASN A 501 52.55 -22.58 64.10
#